data_AF-A0A7Y6XPF0-F1
#
_entry.id   AF-A0A7Y6XPF0-F1
#
_cell.length_a   1.000
_cell.length_b   1.000
_cell.length_c   1.000
_cell.angle_alpha   90.00
_cell.angle_beta   90.00
_cell.angle_gamma   90.00
#
_symmetry.space_group_name_H-M   'P 1'
#
loop_
_entity.id
_entity.type
_entity.pdbx_description
1 polymer ?
#
loop_
_entity_poly.entity_id
_entity_poly.type
_entity_poly.pdbx_seq_one_letter_code
_entity_poly.pdbx_strand_id
1 'polypeptide(L)' 'NVDWPLAHYRSAVRYLQKDPEDIAATGGTNWQKYLPPRFQKIIFFPELWTEKEMEEWGKHWVLKQLAITN' A
#
# COMPACT_ATOMS: atom_id res chain seq x y z
N ASN A 1 7.93 -1.26 8.64
CA ASN A 1 8.15 -0.59 7.34
C ASN A 1 6.87 -0.69 6.51
N VAL A 2 6.27 0.44 6.11
CA VAL A 2 5.01 0.54 5.34
C VAL A 2 5.18 0.25 3.84
N ASP A 3 6.42 0.19 3.35
CA ASP A 3 6.74 0.00 1.93
C ASP A 3 6.33 -1.39 1.43
N TRP A 4 6.40 -2.41 2.27
CA TRP A 4 6.02 -3.77 1.89
C TRP A 4 4.51 -3.89 1.62
N PRO A 5 3.60 -3.44 2.51
CA PRO A 5 2.18 -3.35 2.20
C PRO A 5 1.85 -2.54 0.93
N LEU A 6 2.55 -1.43 0.69
CA LEU A 6 2.39 -0.62 -0.53
C LEU A 6 2.81 -1.39 -1.81
N ALA A 7 3.95 -2.06 -1.77
CA ALA A 7 4.43 -2.89 -2.87
C ALA A 7 3.53 -4.11 -3.11
N HIS A 8 3.02 -4.72 -2.05
CA HIS A 8 2.08 -5.82 -2.12
C HIS A 8 0.77 -5.38 -2.77
N TYR A 9 0.20 -4.24 -2.36
CA TYR A 9 -1.00 -3.69 -2.98
C TYR A 9 -0.82 -3.42 -4.47
N ARG A 10 0.31 -2.81 -4.88
CA ARG A 10 0.62 -2.60 -6.30
C ARG A 10 0.71 -3.91 -7.08
N SER A 11 1.29 -4.95 -6.48
CA SER A 11 1.36 -6.27 -7.10
C SER A 11 -0.03 -6.89 -7.26
N ALA A 12 -0.89 -6.78 -6.24
CA ALA A 12 -2.27 -7.22 -6.32
C ALA A 12 -3.03 -6.49 -7.44
N VAL A 13 -2.90 -5.17 -7.54
CA VAL A 13 -3.45 -4.39 -8.66
C VAL A 13 -2.97 -4.93 -10.01
N ARG A 14 -1.66 -5.18 -10.19
CA ARG A 14 -1.10 -5.65 -11.47
C ARG A 14 -1.70 -6.98 -11.94
N TYR A 15 -1.99 -7.89 -11.01
CA TYR A 15 -2.42 -9.25 -11.35
C TYR A 15 -3.93 -9.47 -11.23
N LEU A 16 -4.59 -8.78 -10.29
CA LEU A 16 -6.00 -8.98 -9.99
C LEU A 16 -6.90 -7.92 -10.64
N GLN A 17 -6.38 -6.74 -10.98
CA GLN A 17 -7.16 -5.76 -11.74
C GLN A 17 -7.21 -6.16 -13.21
N LYS A 18 -8.39 -6.53 -13.71
CA LYS A 18 -8.63 -7.00 -15.08
C LYS A 18 -9.93 -6.39 -15.61
N ASP A 19 -10.02 -6.29 -16.93
CA ASP A 19 -11.20 -5.86 -17.67
C ASP A 19 -11.91 -7.12 -18.21
N PRO A 20 -13.24 -7.27 -18.07
CA PRO A 20 -14.22 -6.31 -17.51
C PRO A 20 -14.39 -6.38 -15.99
N GLU A 21 -13.89 -7.43 -15.35
CA GLU A 21 -14.06 -7.64 -13.92
C GLU A 21 -12.75 -7.97 -13.23
N ASP A 22 -12.61 -7.45 -12.02
CA ASP A 22 -11.50 -7.74 -11.14
C ASP A 22 -11.53 -9.21 -10.67
N ILE A 23 -10.36 -9.82 -10.60
CA ILE A 23 -10.20 -11.17 -10.07
C ILE A 23 -10.35 -11.13 -8.55
N ALA A 24 -11.23 -11.98 -8.01
CA ALA A 24 -11.43 -12.12 -6.58
C ALA A 24 -10.17 -12.68 -5.89
N ALA A 25 -9.90 -12.23 -4.66
CA ALA A 25 -8.84 -12.82 -3.85
C ALA A 25 -9.25 -14.24 -3.42
N THR A 26 -8.31 -15.18 -3.46
CA THR A 26 -8.55 -16.58 -3.05
C THR A 26 -8.93 -16.72 -1.58
N GLY A 27 -8.53 -15.77 -0.73
CA GLY A 27 -8.92 -15.71 0.68
C GLY A 27 -10.33 -15.13 0.94
N GLY A 28 -11.11 -14.81 -0.09
CA GLY A 28 -12.48 -14.30 0.03
C GLY A 28 -12.61 -12.83 0.42
N THR A 29 -11.50 -12.12 0.60
CA THR A 29 -11.50 -10.68 0.93
C THR A 29 -11.76 -9.83 -0.31
N ASN A 30 -12.44 -8.69 -0.14
CA ASN A 30 -12.34 -7.59 -1.10
C ASN A 30 -10.93 -6.95 -0.98
N TRP A 31 -10.00 -7.40 -1.82
CA TRP A 31 -8.59 -7.01 -1.74
C TRP A 31 -8.37 -5.50 -1.96
N GLN A 32 -9.22 -4.85 -2.75
CA GLN A 32 -9.14 -3.40 -2.99
C GLN A 32 -9.46 -2.58 -1.75
N LYS A 33 -10.33 -3.08 -0.87
CA LYS A 33 -10.65 -2.42 0.41
C LYS A 33 -9.68 -2.84 1.50
N TYR A 34 -9.24 -4.09 1.48
CA TYR A 34 -8.44 -4.68 2.55
C TYR A 34 -6.96 -4.32 2.50
N LEU A 35 -6.35 -4.30 1.31
CA LEU A 35 -4.89 -4.14 1.16
C LEU A 35 -4.37 -2.70 1.29
N PRO A 36 -5.07 -1.62 0.87
CA PRO A 36 -4.51 -0.27 0.92
C PRO A 36 -4.11 0.14 2.35
N PRO A 37 -2.84 0.52 2.59
CA PRO A 37 -2.35 0.88 3.93
C PRO A 37 -3.02 2.13 4.51
N ARG A 38 -3.70 2.94 3.68
CA ARG A 38 -4.50 4.09 4.15
C ARG A 38 -5.56 3.67 5.18
N PHE A 39 -6.06 2.43 5.09
CA PHE A 39 -6.99 1.86 6.07
C PHE A 39 -6.29 1.16 7.25
N GLN A 40 -4.97 0.99 7.18
CA GLN A 40 -4.16 0.24 8.14
C GLN A 40 -2.85 0.99 8.43
N LYS A 41 -2.95 2.17 9.06
CA LYS A 41 -1.77 2.92 9.50
C LYS A 41 -1.12 2.23 10.71
N ILE A 42 -0.35 1.18 10.43
CA ILE A 42 0.40 0.41 11.42
C ILE A 42 1.83 0.96 11.47
N ILE A 43 2.21 1.49 12.64
CA ILE A 43 3.56 1.98 12.93
C ILE A 43 4.13 1.09 14.03
N PHE A 44 5.27 0.45 13.75
CA PHE A 44 6.00 -0.35 14.73
C PHE A 44 7.06 0.53 15.40
N PHE A 45 7.22 0.38 16.71
CA PHE A 45 8.17 1.16 17.53
C PHE A 45 7.96 2.67 17.38
N PRO A 46 6.76 3.21 17.64
CA PRO A 46 6.42 4.61 17.40
C PRO A 46 7.39 5.60 18.06
N GLU A 47 7.98 5.22 19.19
CA GLU A 47 9.00 5.99 19.91
C GLU A 47 10.32 6.20 19.15
N LEU A 48 10.59 5.40 18.11
CA LEU A 48 11.78 5.54 17.26
C LEU A 48 11.58 6.49 16.08
N TRP A 49 10.37 7.00 15.87
CA TRP A 49 10.02 7.83 14.73
C TRP A 49 9.70 9.26 15.15
N THR A 50 10.12 10.22 14.34
CA THR A 50 9.73 11.62 14.52
C THR A 50 8.26 11.84 14.17
N GLU A 51 7.66 12.90 14.72
CA GLU A 51 6.29 13.32 14.36
C GLU A 51 6.12 13.49 12.85
N LYS A 52 7.11 14.09 12.19
CA LYS A 52 7.12 14.28 10.74
C LYS A 52 7.11 12.95 9.98
N GLU A 53 7.95 11.98 10.37
CA GLU A 53 7.95 10.65 9.73
C GLU A 53 6.62 9.94 9.92
N MET A 54 5.99 10.07 11.09
CA MET A 54 4.68 9.51 11.36
C MET A 54 3.57 10.22 10.55
N GLU A 55 3.66 11.52 10.31
CA GLU A 55 2.73 12.28 9.45
C GLU A 55 2.92 11.94 7.96
N GLU A 56 4.16 11.75 7.54
CA GLU A 56 4.54 11.44 6.15
C GLU A 56 4.63 9.94 5.86
N TRP A 57 4.12 9.10 6.77
CA TRP A 57 4.24 7.66 6.71
C TRP A 57 3.84 7.07 5.35
N GLY A 58 4.81 6.54 4.61
CA GLY A 58 4.62 5.89 3.31
C GLY A 58 4.49 6.83 2.11
N LYS A 59 4.50 8.16 2.30
CA LYS A 59 4.47 9.14 1.20
C LYS A 59 5.73 9.03 0.33
N HIS A 60 6.89 8.80 0.94
CA HIS A 60 8.17 8.66 0.23
C HIS A 60 8.14 7.57 -0.83
N TRP A 61 7.52 6.43 -0.52
CA TRP A 61 7.39 5.32 -1.46
C TRP A 61 6.53 5.70 -2.66
N VAL A 62 5.38 6.35 -2.43
CA VAL A 62 4.47 6.81 -3.50
C VAL A 62 5.18 7.81 -4.41
N LEU A 63 5.85 8.80 -3.82
CA LEU A 63 6.64 9.79 -4.57
C LEU A 63 7.72 9.13 -5.41
N LYS A 64 8.45 8.15 -4.85
CA LYS A 64 9.45 7.37 -5.60
C LYS A 64 8.84 6.63 -6.79
N GLN A 65 7.67 6.01 -6.63
CA GLN A 65 7.04 5.29 -7.74
C GLN A 65 6.55 6.22 -8.84
N LEU A 66 5.99 7.38 -8.50
CA LEU A 66 5.53 8.38 -9.47
C LEU A 66 6.70 8.98 -10.26
N ALA A 67 7.83 9.24 -9.58
CA ALA A 67 9.03 9.79 -10.21
C ALA A 67 9.71 8.83 -11.21
N ILE A 68 9.50 7.51 -11.08
CA ILE A 68 10.04 6.50 -12.01
C ILE A 68 9.17 6.37 -13.28
N THR A 69 7.92 6.83 -13.22
CA THR A 69 6.94 6.73 -14.32
C THR A 69 6.86 7.98 -15.22
N ASN A 70 7.70 8.98 -15.00
CA ASN A 70 7.90 10.15 -15.88
C ASN A 70 9.22 10.03 -16.65
#